data_AF-A0A1Q7THP6-F1
#
_entry.id   AF-A0A1Q7THP6-F1
#
_cell.length_a   1.000
_cell.length_b   1.000
_cell.length_c   1.000
_cell.angle_alpha   90.00
_cell.angle_beta   90.00
_cell.angle_gamma   90.00
#
_symmetry.space_group_name_H-M   'P 1'
#
loop_
_entity.id
_entity.type
_entity.pdbx_description
1 polymer ?
#
loop_
_entity_poly.entity_id
_entity_poly.type
_entity_poly.pdbx_seq_one_letter_code
_entity_poly.pdbx_strand_id
1 'polypeptide(L)'
;MSFIRTGFREIGLKIRRQRTRMALRHEKRLLQKSEINLGREGTAQAANFPELRNEIVALKKLEQEQKEVALRIARIEEGIKKIEEERQQNAREQAEAIGKLDAEKKPLLQRRNQTKSNVDVCERELGAVERRIRESEATDRDLLKQLSDLHAIDPAPADLEARSASISARLARLPEERAELVRARLGSAEAARLATEKMKAAEAELSAVEKNIARTRSEFEARDRKLNDNIRAQQEAARNARAQHQTVEERKNPAYLNIGRHLAAQGVAPPNAPNLLTEAHRRREAVDRHLRHKAELASLSSQIDKQELRKFYFSIFSVLVLLAITLLVIFQSPRGREWLPQETDTILSINADQFERADLARRWRKDQPKLWPALIGAAASTPGLNLSRDAARITRAITTNETGETREFVLVEARRAAPKVIHAIADDKSFQKRAISGLPVWERPPDFAVARVGPATLAVGVPTAVDELVLVRLGMKPDLKITGQLFDRFQALDRESAVRLISRDPPDLSRVFNPIFTPELLDAAQLLGLAINLQNPVKARVLIKVNSSKNAAEVARNLHDNPQQWLRLPDSELLLYARPPEILRQSSSNLELRFEVPENSARLLLERLSKTDAAPVVTAH
;
A
#
# COMPACT_ATOMS: atom_id res chain seq x y z
N MET A 1 60.74 0.97 -10.62
CA MET A 1 59.91 -0.22 -10.33
C MET A 1 60.15 -0.86 -8.96
N SER A 2 61.31 -0.68 -8.29
CA SER A 2 61.60 -1.26 -6.96
C SER A 2 60.56 -0.94 -5.87
N PHE A 3 60.17 0.32 -5.75
CA PHE A 3 59.22 0.79 -4.73
C PHE A 3 57.82 0.15 -4.79
N ILE A 4 57.37 -0.27 -6.00
CA ILE A 4 56.07 -0.93 -6.19
C ILE A 4 56.08 -2.33 -5.56
N ARG A 5 57.18 -3.08 -5.76
CA ARG A 5 57.36 -4.43 -5.19
C ARG A 5 57.47 -4.37 -3.66
N THR A 6 58.22 -3.41 -3.13
CA THR A 6 58.35 -3.17 -1.68
C THR A 6 57.02 -2.75 -1.06
N GLY A 7 56.26 -1.91 -1.75
CA GLY A 7 54.91 -1.49 -1.36
C GLY A 7 53.90 -2.63 -1.27
N PHE A 8 53.80 -3.46 -2.32
CA PHE A 8 52.91 -4.63 -2.32
C PHE A 8 53.31 -5.66 -1.25
N ARG A 9 54.61 -5.83 -0.97
CA ARG A 9 55.11 -6.71 0.11
C ARG A 9 54.63 -6.22 1.48
N GLU A 10 54.69 -4.92 1.76
CA GLU A 10 54.19 -4.34 3.02
C GLU A 10 52.66 -4.38 3.13
N ILE A 11 51.92 -4.15 2.02
CA ILE A 11 50.46 -4.36 2.00
C ILE A 11 50.12 -5.82 2.34
N GLY A 12 50.83 -6.78 1.75
CA GLY A 12 50.67 -8.20 2.05
C GLY A 12 50.91 -8.53 3.53
N LEU A 13 51.95 -7.95 4.15
CA LEU A 13 52.20 -8.09 5.58
C LEU A 13 51.13 -7.42 6.45
N LYS A 14 50.59 -6.26 6.05
CA LYS A 14 49.48 -5.60 6.75
C LYS A 14 48.21 -6.45 6.73
N ILE A 15 47.84 -7.00 5.57
CA ILE A 15 46.69 -7.91 5.44
C ILE A 15 46.86 -9.15 6.32
N ARG A 16 48.05 -9.79 6.28
CA ARG A 16 48.35 -10.94 7.14
C ARG A 16 48.30 -10.58 8.63
N ARG A 17 48.76 -9.40 9.04
CA ARG A 17 48.65 -8.90 10.42
C ARG A 17 47.19 -8.68 10.83
N GLN A 18 46.38 -8.07 9.97
CA GLN A 18 44.96 -7.85 10.27
C GLN A 18 44.21 -9.18 10.37
N ARG A 19 44.45 -10.12 9.45
CA ARG A 19 43.89 -11.47 9.51
C ARG A 19 44.29 -12.20 10.79
N THR A 20 45.58 -12.13 11.17
CA THR A 20 46.08 -12.73 12.42
C THR A 20 45.46 -12.07 13.66
N ARG A 21 45.25 -10.75 13.66
CA ARG A 21 44.55 -10.04 14.76
C ARG A 21 43.09 -10.49 14.89
N MET A 22 42.38 -10.63 13.77
CA MET A 22 41.00 -11.11 13.75
C MET A 22 40.90 -12.56 14.22
N ALA A 23 41.76 -13.44 13.71
CA ALA A 23 41.85 -14.84 14.14
C ALA A 23 42.19 -14.94 15.63
N LEU A 24 43.15 -14.16 16.12
CA LEU A 24 43.50 -14.12 17.54
C LEU A 24 42.34 -13.64 18.42
N ARG A 25 41.59 -12.61 18.00
CA ARG A 25 40.39 -12.17 18.75
C ARG A 25 39.33 -13.25 18.78
N HIS A 26 39.13 -13.95 17.67
CA HIS A 26 38.17 -15.04 17.57
C HIS A 26 38.57 -16.23 18.46
N GLU A 27 39.81 -16.71 18.34
CA GLU A 27 40.32 -17.81 19.16
C GLU A 27 40.37 -17.45 20.65
N LYS A 28 40.67 -16.19 21.02
CA LYS A 28 40.57 -15.75 22.43
C LYS A 28 39.14 -15.82 22.97
N ARG A 29 38.13 -15.48 22.17
CA ARG A 29 36.71 -15.61 22.57
C ARG A 29 36.31 -17.08 22.69
N LEU A 30 36.76 -17.93 21.75
CA LEU A 30 36.51 -19.37 21.81
C LEU A 30 37.19 -20.01 23.02
N LEU A 31 38.43 -19.60 23.32
CA LEU A 31 39.15 -20.03 24.52
C LEU A 31 38.41 -19.63 25.79
N GLN A 32 37.95 -18.38 25.90
CA GLN A 32 37.15 -17.94 27.04
C GLN A 32 35.88 -18.78 27.20
N LYS A 33 35.19 -19.12 26.10
CA LYS A 33 34.01 -20.00 26.13
C LYS A 33 34.35 -21.42 26.58
N SER A 34 35.42 -22.02 26.04
CA SER A 34 35.84 -23.37 26.45
C SER A 34 36.28 -23.39 27.91
N GLU A 35 36.96 -22.34 28.40
CA GLU A 35 37.34 -22.21 29.81
C GLU A 35 36.11 -22.04 30.72
N ILE A 36 35.12 -21.23 30.33
CA ILE A 36 33.85 -21.10 31.08
C ILE A 36 33.13 -22.45 31.15
N ASN A 37 33.01 -23.17 30.03
CA ASN A 37 32.35 -24.48 30.00
C ASN A 37 33.09 -25.51 30.87
N LEU A 38 34.42 -25.53 30.78
CA LEU A 38 35.26 -26.37 31.63
C LEU A 38 35.08 -26.04 33.11
N GLY A 39 35.01 -24.75 33.46
CA GLY A 39 34.80 -24.32 34.84
C GLY A 39 33.41 -24.61 35.38
N ARG A 40 32.38 -24.60 34.52
CA ARG A 40 31.00 -24.95 34.87
C ARG A 40 30.85 -26.42 35.25
N GLU A 41 31.34 -27.32 34.39
CA GLU A 41 31.32 -28.77 34.64
C GLU A 41 32.36 -29.20 35.69
N GLY A 42 33.43 -28.41 35.83
CA GLY A 42 34.56 -28.66 36.73
C GLY A 42 34.40 -28.12 38.16
N THR A 43 33.25 -27.53 38.51
CA THR A 43 33.02 -26.92 39.84
C THR A 43 33.24 -27.90 40.99
N ALA A 44 32.91 -29.18 40.82
CA ALA A 44 33.11 -30.21 41.83
C ALA A 44 34.59 -30.51 42.07
N GLN A 45 35.40 -30.54 41.01
CA GLN A 45 36.86 -30.75 41.09
C GLN A 45 37.56 -29.50 41.62
N ALA A 46 37.04 -28.32 41.28
CA ALA A 46 37.52 -27.04 41.78
C ALA A 46 37.48 -26.91 43.30
N ALA A 47 36.53 -27.60 43.96
CA ALA A 47 36.39 -27.62 45.41
C ALA A 47 37.57 -28.24 46.16
N ASN A 48 38.41 -29.01 45.47
CA ASN A 48 39.64 -29.59 46.03
C ASN A 48 40.81 -28.60 46.05
N PHE A 49 40.66 -27.42 45.44
CA PHE A 49 41.70 -26.39 45.35
C PHE A 49 41.41 -25.22 46.30
N PRO A 50 42.25 -24.97 47.32
CA PRO A 50 42.03 -23.87 48.27
C PRO A 50 42.06 -22.49 47.60
N GLU A 51 42.78 -22.32 46.48
CA GLU A 51 42.88 -21.08 45.72
C GLU A 51 41.55 -20.64 45.08
N LEU A 52 40.63 -21.59 44.84
CA LEU A 52 39.33 -21.36 44.21
C LEU A 52 38.19 -21.17 45.21
N ARG A 53 38.46 -21.23 46.52
CA ARG A 53 37.43 -21.19 47.58
C ARG A 53 36.54 -19.94 47.49
N ASN A 54 37.11 -18.78 47.19
CA ASN A 54 36.36 -17.53 47.07
C ASN A 54 35.37 -17.55 45.90
N GLU A 55 35.79 -18.10 44.76
CA GLU A 55 34.94 -18.22 43.56
C GLU A 55 33.81 -19.22 43.77
N ILE A 56 34.07 -20.32 44.49
CA ILE A 56 33.07 -21.33 44.82
C ILE A 56 32.01 -20.77 45.78
N VAL A 57 32.42 -19.98 46.78
CA VAL A 57 31.49 -19.31 47.70
C VAL A 57 30.63 -18.29 46.95
N ALA A 58 31.23 -17.51 46.04
CA ALA A 58 30.49 -16.57 45.19
C ALA A 58 29.47 -17.29 44.28
N LEU A 59 29.85 -18.40 43.67
CA LEU A 59 28.94 -19.22 42.86
C LEU A 59 27.77 -19.76 43.66
N LYS A 60 28.02 -20.33 44.85
CA LYS A 60 26.95 -20.84 45.73
C LYS A 60 25.93 -19.76 46.10
N LYS A 61 26.40 -18.53 46.37
CA LYS A 61 25.51 -17.40 46.65
C LYS A 61 24.64 -17.05 45.44
N LEU A 62 25.24 -16.96 44.24
CA LEU A 62 24.51 -16.69 43.00
C LEU A 62 23.54 -17.81 42.63
N GLU A 63 23.86 -19.07 42.93
CA GLU A 63 22.96 -20.21 42.76
C GLU A 63 21.75 -20.14 43.70
N GLN A 64 21.94 -19.67 44.94
CA GLN A 64 20.83 -19.43 45.85
C GLN A 64 19.93 -18.29 45.36
N GLU A 65 20.51 -17.16 44.95
CA GLU A 65 19.77 -16.04 44.35
C GLU A 65 18.97 -16.50 43.12
N GLN A 66 19.55 -17.34 42.27
CA GLN A 66 18.86 -17.92 41.13
C GLN A 66 17.65 -18.77 41.54
N LYS A 67 17.80 -19.65 42.54
CA LYS A 67 16.72 -20.50 43.04
C LYS A 67 15.57 -19.66 43.58
N GLU A 68 15.87 -18.58 44.31
CA GLU A 68 14.85 -17.65 44.82
C GLU A 68 14.09 -16.96 43.69
N VAL A 69 14.80 -16.52 42.64
CA VAL A 69 14.17 -15.94 41.45
C VAL A 69 13.33 -16.97 40.69
N ALA A 70 13.79 -18.21 40.57
CA ALA A 70 13.03 -19.29 39.93
C ALA A 70 11.73 -19.60 40.69
N LEU A 71 11.77 -19.64 42.02
CA LEU A 71 10.58 -19.79 42.86
C LEU A 71 9.61 -18.61 42.68
N ARG A 72 10.13 -17.39 42.56
CA ARG A 72 9.32 -16.20 42.28
C ARG A 72 8.63 -16.29 40.92
N ILE A 73 9.33 -16.76 39.88
CA ILE A 73 8.74 -16.97 38.55
C ILE A 73 7.60 -17.98 38.65
N ALA A 74 7.81 -19.13 39.31
CA ALA A 74 6.79 -20.15 39.47
C ALA A 74 5.52 -19.62 40.18
N ARG A 75 5.69 -18.85 41.26
CA ARG A 75 4.57 -18.20 41.97
C ARG A 75 3.79 -17.22 41.08
N ILE A 76 4.47 -16.46 40.23
CA ILE A 76 3.82 -15.54 39.29
C ILE A 76 3.04 -16.33 38.23
N GLU A 77 3.62 -17.39 37.69
CA GLU A 77 2.96 -18.23 36.68
C GLU A 77 1.72 -18.94 37.24
N GLU A 78 1.77 -19.42 38.49
CA GLU A 78 0.58 -19.93 39.20
C GLU A 78 -0.47 -18.85 39.42
N GLY A 79 -0.05 -17.62 39.74
CA GLY A 79 -0.95 -16.46 39.84
C GLY A 79 -1.69 -16.18 38.53
N ILE A 80 -0.98 -16.24 37.40
CA ILE A 80 -1.56 -16.01 36.07
C ILE A 80 -2.61 -17.09 35.77
N LYS A 81 -2.31 -18.36 36.05
CA LYS A 81 -3.25 -19.47 35.85
C LYS A 81 -4.54 -19.29 36.64
N LYS A 82 -4.45 -18.88 37.92
CA LYS A 82 -5.63 -18.61 38.75
C LYS A 82 -6.50 -17.48 38.18
N ILE A 83 -5.88 -16.41 37.69
CA ILE A 83 -6.63 -15.29 37.08
C ILE A 83 -7.27 -15.73 35.75
N GLU A 84 -6.60 -16.58 34.96
CA GLU A 84 -7.19 -17.16 33.75
C GLU A 84 -8.38 -18.07 34.05
N GLU A 85 -8.32 -18.86 35.13
CA GLU A 85 -9.45 -19.67 35.61
C GLU A 85 -10.62 -18.77 36.05
N GLU A 86 -10.37 -17.73 36.83
CA GLU A 86 -11.38 -16.73 37.22
C GLU A 86 -12.02 -16.06 35.99
N ARG A 87 -11.23 -15.79 34.96
CA ARG A 87 -11.73 -15.21 33.70
C ARG A 87 -12.65 -16.17 32.94
N GLN A 88 -12.28 -17.45 32.87
CA GLN A 88 -13.13 -18.47 32.26
C GLN A 88 -14.44 -18.63 33.04
N GLN A 89 -14.39 -18.59 34.37
CA GLN A 89 -15.58 -18.61 35.20
C GLN A 89 -16.46 -17.37 34.96
N ASN A 90 -15.88 -16.18 34.94
CA ASN A 90 -16.60 -14.93 34.64
C ASN A 90 -17.30 -14.97 33.28
N ALA A 91 -16.68 -15.58 32.26
CA ALA A 91 -17.28 -15.76 30.94
C ALA A 91 -18.46 -16.75 30.95
N ARG A 92 -18.37 -17.84 31.74
CA ARG A 92 -19.47 -18.80 31.93
C ARG A 92 -20.66 -18.14 32.65
N GLU A 93 -20.38 -17.41 33.74
CA GLU A 93 -21.39 -16.66 34.50
C GLU A 93 -22.06 -15.59 33.63
N GLN A 94 -21.30 -14.89 32.79
CA GLN A 94 -21.84 -13.94 31.82
C GLN A 94 -22.79 -14.62 30.83
N ALA A 95 -22.38 -15.76 30.25
CA ALA A 95 -23.20 -16.49 29.28
C ALA A 95 -24.51 -16.99 29.92
N GLU A 96 -24.45 -17.48 31.16
CA GLU A 96 -25.63 -17.92 31.90
C GLU A 96 -26.58 -16.75 32.21
N ALA A 97 -26.05 -15.62 32.69
CA ALA A 97 -26.84 -14.44 33.02
C ALA A 97 -27.51 -13.83 31.78
N ILE A 98 -26.78 -13.70 30.67
CA ILE A 98 -27.35 -13.23 29.40
C ILE A 98 -28.37 -14.24 28.87
N GLY A 99 -28.10 -15.54 28.97
CA GLY A 99 -29.02 -16.59 28.55
C GLY A 99 -30.38 -16.53 29.25
N LYS A 100 -30.40 -16.24 30.56
CA LYS A 100 -31.63 -16.03 31.34
C LYS A 100 -32.41 -14.81 30.84
N LEU A 101 -31.74 -13.67 30.64
CA LEU A 101 -32.38 -12.45 30.13
C LEU A 101 -32.85 -12.59 28.67
N ASP A 102 -32.13 -13.32 27.83
CA ASP A 102 -32.55 -13.61 26.46
C ASP A 102 -33.76 -14.56 26.43
N ALA A 103 -33.86 -15.49 27.39
CA ALA A 103 -35.05 -16.32 27.56
C ALA A 103 -36.27 -15.50 27.98
N GLU A 104 -36.11 -14.49 28.84
CA GLU A 104 -37.17 -13.53 29.20
C GLU A 104 -37.55 -12.60 28.03
N LYS A 105 -36.57 -12.22 27.18
CA LYS A 105 -36.79 -11.36 26.02
C LYS A 105 -37.67 -12.00 24.94
N LYS A 106 -37.49 -13.31 24.68
CA LYS A 106 -38.21 -14.03 23.61
C LYS A 106 -39.74 -13.90 23.66
N PRO A 107 -40.43 -14.19 24.79
CA PRO A 107 -41.88 -14.05 24.86
C PRO A 107 -42.34 -12.59 24.74
N LEU A 108 -41.56 -11.62 25.24
CA LEU A 108 -41.86 -10.19 25.09
C LEU A 108 -41.79 -9.74 23.63
N LEU A 109 -40.80 -10.22 22.87
CA LEU A 109 -40.72 -9.99 21.42
C LEU A 109 -41.94 -10.55 20.68
N GLN A 110 -42.36 -11.77 21.03
CA GLN A 110 -43.55 -12.38 20.44
C GLN A 110 -44.81 -11.56 20.75
N ARG A 111 -44.98 -11.13 22.02
CA ARG A 111 -46.08 -10.27 22.45
C ARG A 111 -46.09 -8.93 21.70
N ARG A 112 -44.92 -8.30 21.52
CA ARG A 112 -44.77 -7.05 20.76
C ARG A 112 -45.14 -7.23 19.28
N ASN A 113 -44.75 -8.35 18.67
CA ASN A 113 -45.09 -8.61 17.27
C ASN A 113 -46.59 -8.86 17.09
N GLN A 114 -47.24 -9.54 18.04
CA GLN A 114 -48.69 -9.72 18.05
C GLN A 114 -49.41 -8.37 18.22
N THR A 115 -49.00 -7.53 19.17
CA THR A 115 -49.62 -6.21 19.35
C THR A 115 -49.41 -5.30 18.15
N LYS A 116 -48.23 -5.33 17.52
CA LYS A 116 -47.97 -4.61 16.27
C LYS A 116 -48.89 -5.08 15.14
N SER A 117 -49.04 -6.40 14.95
CA SER A 117 -49.97 -6.94 13.95
C SER A 117 -51.40 -6.47 14.20
N ASN A 118 -51.82 -6.34 15.46
CA ASN A 118 -53.15 -5.85 15.81
C ASN A 118 -53.30 -4.34 15.49
N VAL A 119 -52.26 -3.53 15.76
CA VAL A 119 -52.23 -2.12 15.33
C VAL A 119 -52.39 -2.01 13.81
N ASP A 120 -51.61 -2.79 13.05
CA ASP A 120 -51.65 -2.77 11.59
C ASP A 120 -53.04 -3.17 11.03
N VAL A 121 -53.80 -4.03 11.73
CA VAL A 121 -55.19 -4.37 11.37
C VAL A 121 -56.12 -3.20 11.68
N CYS A 122 -56.07 -2.64 12.89
CA CYS A 122 -56.94 -1.52 13.28
C CYS A 122 -56.70 -0.27 12.43
N GLU A 123 -55.46 0.04 12.06
CA GLU A 123 -55.13 1.16 11.17
C GLU A 123 -55.65 0.93 9.75
N ARG A 124 -55.59 -0.31 9.24
CA ARG A 124 -56.16 -0.66 7.93
C ARG A 124 -57.68 -0.52 7.90
N GLU A 125 -58.36 -0.95 8.96
CA GLU A 125 -59.82 -0.79 9.10
C GLU A 125 -60.20 0.69 9.17
N LEU A 126 -59.51 1.48 10.00
CA LEU A 126 -59.71 2.92 10.07
C LEU A 126 -59.51 3.58 8.70
N GLY A 127 -58.43 3.25 8.00
CA GLY A 127 -58.18 3.77 6.65
C GLY A 127 -59.18 3.28 5.60
N ALA A 128 -59.81 2.13 5.78
CA ALA A 128 -60.90 1.67 4.92
C ALA A 128 -62.20 2.45 5.18
N VAL A 129 -62.54 2.71 6.45
CA VAL A 129 -63.69 3.53 6.82
C VAL A 129 -63.51 4.98 6.34
N GLU A 130 -62.32 5.56 6.51
CA GLU A 130 -62.02 6.91 6.02
C GLU A 130 -62.11 7.03 4.49
N ARG A 131 -61.72 5.99 3.74
CA ARG A 131 -61.92 5.94 2.29
C ARG A 131 -63.41 5.91 1.92
N ARG A 132 -64.21 5.07 2.59
CA ARG A 132 -65.66 5.01 2.37
C ARG A 132 -66.35 6.35 2.67
N ILE A 133 -65.89 7.08 3.68
CA ILE A 133 -66.37 8.44 3.98
C ILE A 133 -66.05 9.39 2.81
N ARG A 134 -64.81 9.40 2.31
CA ARG A 134 -64.41 10.24 1.17
C ARG A 134 -65.16 9.88 -0.12
N GLU A 135 -65.41 8.60 -0.36
CA GLU A 135 -66.21 8.11 -1.49
C GLU A 135 -67.66 8.58 -1.36
N SER A 136 -68.26 8.47 -0.18
CA SER A 136 -69.60 9.00 0.11
C SER A 136 -69.67 10.53 -0.11
N GLU A 137 -68.64 11.27 0.31
CA GLU A 137 -68.49 12.71 0.05
C GLU A 137 -68.30 13.07 -1.42
N ALA A 138 -67.68 12.20 -2.22
CA ALA A 138 -67.58 12.37 -3.66
C ALA A 138 -68.95 12.10 -4.32
N THR A 139 -69.64 11.02 -3.95
CA THR A 139 -70.96 10.70 -4.50
C THR A 139 -72.01 11.76 -4.20
N ASP A 140 -71.98 12.38 -3.02
CA ASP A 140 -72.88 13.48 -2.65
C ASP A 140 -72.65 14.70 -3.56
N ARG A 141 -71.37 15.08 -3.78
CA ARG A 141 -71.00 16.17 -4.70
C ARG A 141 -71.40 15.86 -6.15
N ASP A 142 -71.20 14.63 -6.61
CA ASP A 142 -71.55 14.22 -7.97
C ASP A 142 -73.07 14.22 -8.19
N LEU A 143 -73.86 13.76 -7.20
CA LEU A 143 -75.32 13.79 -7.29
C LEU A 143 -75.86 15.22 -7.28
N LEU A 144 -75.31 16.10 -6.44
CA LEU A 144 -75.66 17.53 -6.44
C LEU A 144 -75.33 18.18 -7.80
N LYS A 145 -74.18 17.83 -8.38
CA LYS A 145 -73.79 18.29 -9.72
C LYS A 145 -74.74 17.78 -10.80
N GLN A 146 -75.09 16.50 -10.80
CA GLN A 146 -76.06 15.92 -11.75
C GLN A 146 -77.44 16.58 -11.64
N LEU A 147 -77.89 16.92 -10.42
CA LEU A 147 -79.14 17.62 -10.19
C LEU A 147 -79.09 19.06 -10.72
N SER A 148 -77.94 19.73 -10.60
CA SER A 148 -77.69 21.05 -11.19
C SER A 148 -77.65 20.98 -12.72
N ASP A 149 -76.93 20.01 -13.29
CA ASP A 149 -76.76 19.84 -14.74
C ASP A 149 -78.11 19.49 -15.41
N LEU A 150 -78.94 18.66 -14.78
CA LEU A 150 -80.29 18.32 -15.27
C LEU A 150 -81.22 19.54 -15.34
N HIS A 151 -81.12 20.48 -14.40
CA HIS A 151 -81.91 21.72 -14.41
C HIS A 151 -81.39 22.76 -15.41
N ALA A 152 -80.18 22.60 -15.95
CA ALA A 152 -79.56 23.53 -16.89
C ALA A 152 -79.82 23.19 -18.38
N ILE A 153 -80.49 22.07 -18.70
CA ILE A 153 -80.77 21.62 -20.08
C ILE A 153 -82.08 22.27 -20.59
N ASP A 154 -82.01 22.95 -21.74
CA ASP A 154 -83.16 23.59 -22.42
C ASP A 154 -83.18 23.20 -23.93
N PRO A 155 -84.30 22.65 -24.49
CA PRO A 155 -85.57 22.35 -23.83
C PRO A 155 -85.47 21.17 -22.85
N ALA A 156 -86.24 21.28 -21.75
CA ALA A 156 -86.24 20.30 -20.68
C ALA A 156 -86.61 18.89 -21.20
N PRO A 157 -85.88 17.84 -20.79
CA PRO A 157 -86.18 16.47 -21.19
C PRO A 157 -87.54 16.01 -20.65
N ALA A 158 -88.27 15.21 -21.42
CA ALA A 158 -89.64 14.77 -21.10
C ALA A 158 -89.75 13.92 -19.81
N ASP A 159 -88.62 13.42 -19.28
CA ASP A 159 -88.51 12.61 -18.08
C ASP A 159 -87.81 13.33 -16.91
N LEU A 160 -87.75 14.68 -16.95
CA LEU A 160 -87.09 15.52 -15.95
C LEU A 160 -87.56 15.23 -14.50
N GLU A 161 -88.87 15.17 -14.25
CA GLU A 161 -89.41 14.92 -12.90
C GLU A 161 -89.07 13.53 -12.37
N ALA A 162 -89.08 12.51 -13.22
CA ALA A 162 -88.73 11.14 -12.82
C ALA A 162 -87.23 11.04 -12.47
N ARG A 163 -86.36 11.71 -13.25
CA ARG A 163 -84.91 11.75 -12.99
C ARG A 163 -84.56 12.58 -11.76
N SER A 164 -85.19 13.74 -11.57
CA SER A 164 -84.96 14.59 -10.40
C SER A 164 -85.44 13.91 -9.11
N ALA A 165 -86.62 13.30 -9.11
CA ALA A 165 -87.15 12.54 -7.98
C ALA A 165 -86.22 11.35 -7.62
N SER A 166 -85.67 10.65 -8.62
CA SER A 166 -84.70 9.57 -8.38
C SER A 166 -83.39 10.05 -7.74
N ILE A 167 -82.89 11.22 -8.12
CA ILE A 167 -81.66 11.80 -7.55
C ILE A 167 -81.95 12.33 -6.14
N SER A 168 -83.06 13.03 -5.93
CA SER A 168 -83.50 13.50 -4.62
C SER A 168 -83.74 12.36 -3.63
N ALA A 169 -84.29 11.22 -4.09
CA ALA A 169 -84.46 10.03 -3.26
C ALA A 169 -83.11 9.41 -2.83
N ARG A 170 -82.07 9.47 -3.68
CA ARG A 170 -80.71 9.07 -3.33
C ARG A 170 -80.05 10.05 -2.36
N LEU A 171 -80.21 11.35 -2.58
CA LEU A 171 -79.73 12.39 -1.66
C LEU A 171 -80.35 12.30 -0.27
N ALA A 172 -81.62 11.89 -0.16
CA ALA A 172 -82.31 11.72 1.12
C ALA A 172 -81.76 10.57 1.98
N ARG A 173 -81.11 9.56 1.37
CA ARG A 173 -80.56 8.37 2.09
C ARG A 173 -79.10 8.55 2.54
N LEU A 174 -78.34 9.37 1.84
CA LEU A 174 -76.91 9.63 2.13
C LEU A 174 -76.61 10.14 3.56
N PRO A 175 -77.45 10.97 4.21
CA PRO A 175 -77.21 11.43 5.58
C PRO A 175 -77.21 10.29 6.61
N GLU A 176 -78.11 9.31 6.47
CA GLU A 176 -78.16 8.14 7.35
C GLU A 176 -76.95 7.23 7.15
N GLU A 177 -76.60 6.94 5.89
CA GLU A 177 -75.40 6.17 5.53
C GLU A 177 -74.11 6.85 6.06
N ARG A 178 -74.04 8.20 6.01
CA ARG A 178 -72.94 8.98 6.60
C ARG A 178 -72.89 8.86 8.12
N ALA A 179 -74.04 8.92 8.80
CA ALA A 179 -74.08 8.80 10.25
C ALA A 179 -73.53 7.44 10.71
N GLU A 180 -73.82 6.37 9.98
CA GLU A 180 -73.26 5.03 10.22
C GLU A 180 -71.74 4.98 9.98
N LEU A 181 -71.26 5.57 8.88
CA LEU A 181 -69.83 5.64 8.58
C LEU A 181 -69.05 6.45 9.62
N VAL A 182 -69.62 7.54 10.14
CA VAL A 182 -69.02 8.36 11.20
C VAL A 182 -68.96 7.59 12.53
N ARG A 183 -70.00 6.84 12.90
CA ARG A 183 -69.96 5.95 14.07
C ARG A 183 -68.91 4.85 13.92
N ALA A 184 -68.83 4.23 12.74
CA ALA A 184 -67.80 3.24 12.43
C ALA A 184 -66.39 3.85 12.54
N ARG A 185 -66.19 5.08 12.08
CA ARG A 185 -64.90 5.79 12.20
C ARG A 185 -64.50 6.01 13.65
N LEU A 186 -65.42 6.46 14.50
CA LEU A 186 -65.15 6.67 15.93
C LEU A 186 -64.76 5.36 16.61
N GLY A 187 -65.49 4.26 16.34
CA GLY A 187 -65.16 2.94 16.87
C GLY A 187 -63.80 2.41 16.40
N SER A 188 -63.50 2.50 15.10
CA SER A 188 -62.20 2.09 14.54
C SER A 188 -61.05 2.95 15.05
N ALA A 189 -61.27 4.27 15.25
CA ALA A 189 -60.26 5.18 15.79
C ALA A 189 -59.93 4.88 17.25
N GLU A 190 -60.94 4.57 18.08
CA GLU A 190 -60.74 4.18 19.47
C GLU A 190 -60.03 2.83 19.58
N ALA A 191 -60.40 1.85 18.73
CA ALA A 191 -59.73 0.56 18.65
C ALA A 191 -58.25 0.71 18.25
N ALA A 192 -57.94 1.54 17.26
CA ALA A 192 -56.57 1.85 16.85
C ALA A 192 -55.76 2.53 17.97
N ARG A 193 -56.37 3.47 18.70
CA ARG A 193 -55.73 4.11 19.86
C ARG A 193 -55.36 3.10 20.95
N LEU A 194 -56.31 2.25 21.36
CA LEU A 194 -56.09 1.22 22.39
C LEU A 194 -55.04 0.18 21.95
N ALA A 195 -55.05 -0.22 20.68
CA ALA A 195 -54.03 -1.09 20.11
C ALA A 195 -52.63 -0.44 20.19
N THR A 196 -52.55 0.85 19.88
CA THR A 196 -51.29 1.63 19.92
C THR A 196 -50.75 1.75 21.35
N GLU A 197 -51.61 1.98 22.34
CA GLU A 197 -51.22 2.02 23.76
C GLU A 197 -50.70 0.67 24.25
N LYS A 198 -51.36 -0.44 23.88
CA LYS A 198 -50.89 -1.81 24.19
C LYS A 198 -49.55 -2.12 23.51
N MET A 199 -49.33 -1.64 22.30
CA MET A 199 -48.02 -1.77 21.62
C MET A 199 -46.93 -1.01 22.39
N LYS A 200 -47.19 0.25 22.77
CA LYS A 200 -46.24 1.06 23.54
C LYS A 200 -45.89 0.43 24.90
N ALA A 201 -46.86 -0.16 25.59
CA ALA A 201 -46.61 -0.89 26.83
C ALA A 201 -45.70 -2.11 26.62
N ALA A 202 -45.96 -2.91 25.57
CA ALA A 202 -45.12 -4.06 25.23
C ALA A 202 -43.70 -3.65 24.80
N GLU A 203 -43.55 -2.52 24.10
CA GLU A 203 -42.24 -1.97 23.74
C GLU A 203 -41.46 -1.44 24.96
N ALA A 204 -42.15 -0.88 25.95
CA ALA A 204 -41.52 -0.43 27.20
C ALA A 204 -40.98 -1.61 28.04
N GLU A 205 -41.74 -2.70 28.15
CA GLU A 205 -41.30 -3.94 28.81
C GLU A 205 -40.06 -4.54 28.10
N LEU A 206 -40.08 -4.60 26.76
CA LEU A 206 -38.96 -5.08 25.97
C LEU A 206 -37.71 -4.20 26.16
N SER A 207 -37.89 -2.86 26.13
CA SER A 207 -36.80 -1.90 26.32
C SER A 207 -36.14 -2.04 27.70
N ALA A 208 -36.92 -2.35 28.75
CA ALA A 208 -36.39 -2.58 30.10
C ALA A 208 -35.47 -3.82 30.14
N VAL A 209 -35.89 -4.94 29.52
CA VAL A 209 -35.06 -6.16 29.44
C VAL A 209 -33.80 -5.93 28.61
N GLU A 210 -33.90 -5.20 27.49
CA GLU A 210 -32.74 -4.86 26.68
C GLU A 210 -31.72 -3.98 27.43
N LYS A 211 -32.19 -3.04 28.24
CA LYS A 211 -31.32 -2.25 29.14
C LYS A 211 -30.65 -3.12 30.20
N ASN A 212 -31.36 -4.10 30.76
CA ASN A 212 -30.78 -5.04 31.72
C ASN A 212 -29.70 -5.90 31.06
N ILE A 213 -29.93 -6.42 29.85
CA ILE A 213 -28.91 -7.16 29.08
C ILE A 213 -27.66 -6.29 28.86
N ALA A 214 -27.84 -5.04 28.45
CA ALA A 214 -26.73 -4.12 28.21
C ALA A 214 -25.94 -3.82 29.50
N ARG A 215 -26.64 -3.63 30.63
CA ARG A 215 -26.02 -3.41 31.94
C ARG A 215 -25.25 -4.64 32.43
N THR A 216 -25.83 -5.83 32.33
CA THR A 216 -25.15 -7.07 32.72
C THR A 216 -23.89 -7.28 31.87
N ARG A 217 -23.95 -7.03 30.56
CA ARG A 217 -22.77 -7.08 29.68
C ARG A 217 -21.68 -6.12 30.13
N SER A 218 -22.02 -4.87 30.44
CA SER A 218 -21.01 -3.88 30.85
C SER A 218 -20.36 -4.21 32.21
N GLU A 219 -21.12 -4.76 33.15
CA GLU A 219 -20.59 -5.21 34.45
C GLU A 219 -19.58 -6.37 34.28
N PHE A 220 -19.91 -7.37 33.47
CA PHE A 220 -19.00 -8.50 33.18
C PHE A 220 -17.77 -8.06 32.36
N GLU A 221 -17.94 -7.15 31.40
CA GLU A 221 -16.83 -6.56 30.66
C GLU A 221 -15.88 -5.76 31.57
N ALA A 222 -16.42 -5.01 32.54
CA ALA A 222 -15.60 -4.26 33.49
C ALA A 222 -14.77 -5.20 34.38
N ARG A 223 -15.35 -6.34 34.82
CA ARG A 223 -14.62 -7.38 35.54
C ARG A 223 -13.55 -8.03 34.66
N ASP A 224 -13.88 -8.38 33.41
CA ASP A 224 -12.91 -8.97 32.46
C ASP A 224 -11.73 -8.04 32.20
N ARG A 225 -11.98 -6.74 32.03
CA ARG A 225 -10.93 -5.72 31.87
C ARG A 225 -9.98 -5.71 33.08
N LYS A 226 -10.51 -5.71 34.30
CA LYS A 226 -9.70 -5.75 35.52
C LYS A 226 -8.85 -7.02 35.62
N LEU A 227 -9.43 -8.18 35.30
CA LEU A 227 -8.68 -9.46 35.28
C LEU A 227 -7.58 -9.43 34.22
N ASN A 228 -7.85 -8.90 33.03
CA ASN A 228 -6.87 -8.76 31.96
C ASN A 228 -5.72 -7.82 32.34
N ASP A 229 -6.00 -6.70 33.00
CA ASP A 229 -4.98 -5.78 33.51
C ASP A 229 -4.10 -6.45 34.57
N ASN A 230 -4.69 -7.27 35.46
CA ASN A 230 -3.93 -8.06 36.42
C ASN A 230 -3.02 -9.10 35.74
N ILE A 231 -3.50 -9.79 34.68
CA ILE A 231 -2.68 -10.71 33.88
C ILE A 231 -1.50 -9.96 33.27
N ARG A 232 -1.73 -8.78 32.67
CA ARG A 232 -0.67 -7.97 32.07
C ARG A 232 0.40 -7.57 33.10
N ALA A 233 -0.02 -7.09 34.26
CA ALA A 233 0.89 -6.73 35.35
C ALA A 233 1.73 -7.94 35.82
N GLN A 234 1.11 -9.12 35.94
CA GLN A 234 1.84 -10.34 36.30
C GLN A 234 2.76 -10.83 35.18
N GLN A 235 2.38 -10.72 33.91
CA GLN A 235 3.25 -11.04 32.78
C GLN A 235 4.49 -10.12 32.73
N GLU A 236 4.32 -8.83 33.00
CA GLU A 236 5.44 -7.90 33.13
C GLU A 236 6.35 -8.27 34.31
N ALA A 237 5.78 -8.61 35.46
CA ALA A 237 6.54 -9.10 36.61
C ALA A 237 7.32 -10.39 36.29
N ALA A 238 6.72 -11.32 35.53
CA ALA A 238 7.37 -12.54 35.08
C ALA A 238 8.53 -12.24 34.11
N ARG A 239 8.35 -11.32 33.17
CA ARG A 239 9.42 -10.86 32.25
C ARG A 239 10.58 -10.25 33.03
N ASN A 240 10.29 -9.38 33.99
CA ASN A 240 11.31 -8.75 34.84
C ASN A 240 12.05 -9.79 35.69
N ALA A 241 11.35 -10.76 36.28
CA ALA A 241 11.96 -11.84 37.03
C ALA A 241 12.84 -12.75 36.14
N ARG A 242 12.40 -13.06 34.91
CA ARG A 242 13.22 -13.81 33.94
C ARG A 242 14.47 -13.05 33.51
N ALA A 243 14.38 -11.73 33.34
CA ALA A 243 15.56 -10.89 33.07
C ALA A 243 16.53 -10.89 34.27
N GLN A 244 16.01 -10.80 35.49
CA GLN A 244 16.83 -10.94 36.70
C GLN A 244 17.52 -12.32 36.77
N HIS A 245 16.80 -13.39 36.43
CA HIS A 245 17.38 -14.74 36.34
C HIS A 245 18.54 -14.80 35.33
N GLN A 246 18.40 -14.18 34.16
CA GLN A 246 19.47 -14.10 33.15
C GLN A 246 20.67 -13.28 33.64
N THR A 247 20.44 -12.15 34.32
CA THR A 247 21.55 -11.35 34.85
C THR A 247 22.31 -12.07 35.96
N VAL A 248 21.63 -12.86 36.80
CA VAL A 248 22.28 -13.74 37.79
C VAL A 248 23.11 -14.83 37.10
N GLU A 249 22.60 -15.43 36.03
CA GLU A 249 23.37 -16.39 35.22
C GLU A 249 24.63 -15.77 34.60
N GLU A 250 24.53 -14.57 34.03
CA GLU A 250 25.68 -13.86 33.47
C GLU A 250 26.73 -13.49 34.52
N ARG A 251 26.29 -13.15 35.75
CA ARG A 251 27.18 -12.87 36.89
C ARG A 251 27.99 -14.08 37.35
N LYS A 252 27.60 -15.31 37.00
CA LYS A 252 28.38 -16.52 37.30
C LYS A 252 29.55 -16.74 36.33
N ASN A 253 29.47 -16.20 35.11
CA ASN A 253 30.48 -16.41 34.06
C ASN A 253 31.93 -16.06 34.47
N PRO A 254 32.21 -14.97 35.21
CA PRO A 254 33.56 -14.65 35.67
C PRO A 254 34.13 -15.72 36.62
N ALA A 255 33.32 -16.21 37.57
CA ALA A 255 33.75 -17.25 38.49
C ALA A 255 34.00 -18.58 37.77
N TYR A 256 33.11 -18.97 36.83
CA TYR A 256 33.35 -20.14 35.97
C TYR A 256 34.61 -19.99 35.10
N LEU A 257 34.88 -18.80 34.55
CA LEU A 257 36.08 -18.55 33.77
C LEU A 257 37.36 -18.72 34.63
N ASN A 258 37.38 -18.20 35.85
CA ASN A 258 38.53 -18.32 36.75
C ASN A 258 38.77 -19.78 37.18
N ILE A 259 37.71 -20.51 37.52
CA ILE A 259 37.77 -21.93 37.83
C ILE A 259 38.31 -22.72 36.63
N GLY A 260 37.72 -22.53 35.45
CA GLY A 260 38.13 -23.25 34.24
C GLY A 260 39.56 -22.95 33.81
N ARG A 261 40.03 -21.71 34.01
CA ARG A 261 41.44 -21.36 33.78
C ARG A 261 42.38 -22.14 34.68
N HIS A 262 42.03 -22.26 35.96
CA HIS A 262 42.81 -22.99 36.95
C HIS A 262 42.81 -24.49 36.67
N LEU A 263 41.66 -25.07 36.35
CA LEU A 263 41.54 -26.49 35.99
C LEU A 263 42.33 -26.83 34.72
N ALA A 264 42.24 -26.00 33.68
CA ALA A 264 43.05 -26.15 32.46
C ALA A 264 44.55 -25.90 32.70
N ALA A 265 44.94 -25.16 33.74
CA ALA A 265 46.35 -24.99 34.10
C ALA A 265 46.91 -26.19 34.87
N GLN A 266 46.09 -26.78 35.76
CA GLN A 266 46.45 -27.97 36.55
C GLN A 266 46.24 -29.29 35.79
N GLY A 267 45.68 -29.25 34.57
CA GLY A 267 45.43 -30.45 33.78
C GLY A 267 44.29 -31.33 34.32
N VAL A 268 43.39 -30.76 35.14
CA VAL A 268 42.32 -31.51 35.81
C VAL A 268 41.05 -31.47 34.97
N ALA A 269 40.63 -32.63 34.49
CA ALA A 269 39.44 -32.77 33.66
C ALA A 269 38.21 -33.13 34.51
N PRO A 270 37.03 -32.55 34.24
CA PRO A 270 35.79 -33.01 34.87
C PRO A 270 35.44 -34.43 34.39
N PRO A 271 35.00 -35.32 35.29
CA PRO A 271 34.70 -36.73 34.99
C PRO A 271 33.54 -36.87 34.00
N ASN A 272 32.61 -35.93 34.00
CA ASN A 272 31.45 -35.94 33.11
C ASN A 272 31.78 -35.46 31.69
N ALA A 273 32.90 -34.77 31.49
CA ALA A 273 33.22 -34.12 30.21
C ALA A 273 34.75 -33.91 30.02
N PRO A 274 35.54 -35.00 29.86
CA PRO A 274 36.99 -34.91 29.72
C PRO A 274 37.44 -34.21 28.43
N ASN A 275 36.58 -34.22 27.41
CA ASN A 275 36.77 -33.53 26.15
C ASN A 275 36.93 -32.00 26.31
N LEU A 276 36.30 -31.38 27.31
CA LEU A 276 36.38 -29.92 27.52
C LEU A 276 37.79 -29.46 27.87
N LEU A 277 38.56 -30.27 28.60
CA LEU A 277 39.95 -29.98 28.91
C LEU A 277 40.81 -30.02 27.64
N THR A 278 40.64 -31.06 26.83
CA THR A 278 41.35 -31.18 25.55
C THR A 278 41.02 -30.04 24.60
N GLU A 279 39.77 -29.57 24.59
CA GLU A 279 39.35 -28.42 23.79
C GLU A 279 39.98 -27.13 24.30
N ALA A 280 39.98 -26.89 25.62
CA ALA A 280 40.62 -25.71 26.20
C ALA A 280 42.13 -25.66 25.89
N HIS A 281 42.86 -26.79 26.00
CA HIS A 281 44.27 -26.87 25.62
C HIS A 281 44.49 -26.60 24.13
N ARG A 282 43.70 -27.24 23.25
CA ARG A 282 43.78 -27.01 21.79
C ARG A 282 43.57 -25.54 21.42
N ARG A 283 42.65 -24.86 22.12
CA ARG A 283 42.37 -23.43 21.93
C ARG A 283 43.50 -22.55 22.47
N ARG A 284 44.10 -22.90 23.63
CA ARG A 284 45.31 -22.21 24.14
C ARG A 284 46.47 -22.32 23.15
N GLU A 285 46.75 -23.50 22.63
CA GLU A 285 47.78 -23.71 21.61
C GLU A 285 47.51 -22.95 20.30
N ALA A 286 46.24 -22.84 19.89
CA ALA A 286 45.87 -22.03 18.74
C ALA A 286 46.13 -20.52 18.97
N VAL A 287 45.81 -20.01 20.17
CA VAL A 287 46.12 -18.63 20.56
C VAL A 287 47.64 -18.39 20.56
N ASP A 288 48.42 -19.32 21.12
CA ASP A 288 49.89 -19.20 21.17
C ASP A 288 50.52 -19.23 19.78
N ARG A 289 50.04 -20.09 18.88
CA ARG A 289 50.47 -20.09 17.47
C ARG A 289 50.20 -18.76 16.80
N HIS A 290 49.03 -18.15 17.04
CA HIS A 290 48.72 -16.83 16.48
C HIS A 290 49.52 -15.69 17.13
N LEU A 291 49.91 -15.81 18.40
CA LEU A 291 50.82 -14.87 19.05
C LEU A 291 52.23 -14.95 18.46
N ARG A 292 52.77 -16.16 18.24
CA ARG A 292 54.07 -16.38 17.59
C ARG A 292 54.08 -15.84 16.15
N HIS A 293 53.06 -16.18 15.36
CA HIS A 293 52.90 -15.65 14.00
C HIS A 293 52.78 -14.12 13.97
N LYS A 294 52.14 -13.50 14.97
CA LYS A 294 52.10 -12.03 15.10
C LYS A 294 53.49 -11.44 15.35
N ALA A 295 54.32 -12.10 16.16
CA ALA A 295 55.69 -11.67 16.43
C ALA A 295 56.59 -11.80 15.18
N GLU A 296 56.47 -12.90 14.43
CA GLU A 296 57.15 -13.10 13.15
C GLU A 296 56.76 -12.04 12.10
N LEU A 297 55.48 -11.71 12.00
CA LEU A 297 55.03 -10.64 11.10
C LEU A 297 55.53 -9.26 11.52
N ALA A 298 55.81 -9.06 12.81
CA ALA A 298 56.37 -7.80 13.32
C ALA A 298 57.87 -7.69 12.96
N SER A 299 58.64 -8.78 13.08
CA SER A 299 60.06 -8.81 12.68
C SER A 299 60.24 -8.70 11.16
N LEU A 300 59.36 -9.32 10.35
CA LEU A 300 59.39 -9.16 8.88
C LEU A 300 59.05 -7.73 8.43
N SER A 301 58.27 -6.99 9.21
CA SER A 301 57.89 -5.61 8.90
C SER A 301 59.00 -4.62 9.26
N SER A 302 59.82 -4.89 10.29
CA SER A 302 60.93 -4.01 10.67
C SER A 302 62.09 -4.01 9.68
N GLN A 303 62.19 -5.03 8.83
CA GLN A 303 63.23 -5.19 7.80
C GLN A 303 62.94 -4.43 6.49
N ILE A 304 61.80 -3.74 6.36
CA ILE A 304 61.40 -3.05 5.12
C ILE A 304 61.92 -1.61 5.09
N ASP A 305 62.46 -1.20 3.94
CA ASP A 305 62.91 0.17 3.70
C ASP A 305 61.74 1.16 3.73
N LYS A 306 61.83 2.11 4.68
CA LYS A 306 60.80 3.14 4.92
C LYS A 306 60.75 4.20 3.83
N GLN A 307 61.84 4.45 3.11
CA GLN A 307 61.89 5.49 2.07
C GLN A 307 61.16 5.05 0.79
N GLU A 308 61.37 3.81 0.35
CA GLU A 308 60.63 3.24 -0.80
C GLU A 308 59.12 3.15 -0.51
N LEU A 309 58.76 2.82 0.73
CA LEU A 309 57.38 2.71 1.16
C LEU A 309 56.62 4.06 1.07
N ARG A 310 57.28 5.18 1.40
CA ARG A 310 56.68 6.53 1.24
C ARG A 310 56.39 6.87 -0.22
N LYS A 311 57.32 6.55 -1.13
CA LYS A 311 57.14 6.76 -2.58
C LYS A 311 55.97 5.95 -3.14
N PHE A 312 55.80 4.72 -2.66
CA PHE A 312 54.67 3.86 -3.02
C PHE A 312 53.31 4.40 -2.56
N TYR A 313 53.19 4.82 -1.29
CA TYR A 313 51.93 5.40 -0.80
C TYR A 313 51.58 6.71 -1.51
N PHE A 314 52.57 7.54 -1.83
CA PHE A 314 52.36 8.76 -2.61
C PHE A 314 51.79 8.43 -4.00
N SER A 315 52.36 7.44 -4.70
CA SER A 315 51.87 6.99 -6.01
C SER A 315 50.44 6.44 -5.96
N ILE A 316 50.11 5.60 -4.97
CA ILE A 316 48.73 5.09 -4.79
C ILE A 316 47.76 6.22 -4.47
N PHE A 317 48.15 7.15 -3.59
CA PHE A 317 47.31 8.30 -3.23
C PHE A 317 47.00 9.16 -4.45
N SER A 318 47.98 9.46 -5.31
CA SER A 318 47.76 10.19 -6.56
C SER A 318 46.77 9.47 -7.50
N VAL A 319 46.87 8.14 -7.62
CA VAL A 319 45.92 7.35 -8.44
C VAL A 319 44.52 7.35 -7.83
N LEU A 320 44.39 7.25 -6.50
CA LEU A 320 43.10 7.31 -5.82
C LEU A 320 42.44 8.68 -5.93
N VAL A 321 43.21 9.77 -5.89
CA VAL A 321 42.71 11.13 -6.14
C VAL A 321 42.18 11.24 -7.57
N LEU A 322 42.90 10.72 -8.56
CA LEU A 322 42.45 10.68 -9.95
C LEU A 322 41.16 9.83 -10.12
N LEU A 323 41.10 8.68 -9.43
CA LEU A 323 39.92 7.81 -9.42
C LEU A 323 38.72 8.49 -8.74
N ALA A 324 38.94 9.25 -7.66
CA ALA A 324 37.91 10.00 -6.97
C ALA A 324 37.36 11.12 -7.86
N ILE A 325 38.22 11.85 -8.58
CA ILE A 325 37.81 12.88 -9.55
C ILE A 325 36.97 12.25 -10.66
N THR A 326 37.42 11.13 -11.23
CA THR A 326 36.65 10.43 -12.29
C THR A 326 35.33 9.83 -11.76
N LEU A 327 35.31 9.25 -10.56
CA LEU A 327 34.08 8.80 -9.91
C LEU A 327 33.12 9.95 -9.65
N LEU A 328 33.60 11.12 -9.25
CA LEU A 328 32.77 12.30 -9.02
C LEU A 328 32.09 12.76 -10.33
N VAL A 329 32.81 12.73 -11.45
CA VAL A 329 32.26 13.00 -12.79
C VAL A 329 31.22 11.96 -13.20
N ILE A 330 31.42 10.67 -12.87
CA ILE A 330 30.46 9.60 -13.18
C ILE A 330 29.23 9.65 -12.27
N PHE A 331 29.38 9.92 -10.97
CA PHE A 331 28.26 10.01 -10.02
C PHE A 331 27.44 11.30 -10.16
N GLN A 332 27.99 12.34 -10.81
CA GLN A 332 27.22 13.51 -11.24
C GLN A 332 26.30 13.23 -12.44
N SER A 333 26.38 12.06 -13.08
CA SER A 333 25.38 11.64 -14.07
C SER A 333 24.13 11.09 -13.35
N PRO A 334 22.94 11.72 -13.49
CA PRO A 334 21.73 11.28 -12.79
C PRO A 334 21.33 9.86 -13.24
N ARG A 335 21.08 8.96 -12.28
CA ARG A 335 20.45 7.66 -12.56
C ARG A 335 18.99 7.89 -12.95
N GLY A 336 18.61 7.47 -14.16
CA GLY A 336 17.23 7.50 -14.65
C GLY A 336 16.87 8.67 -15.56
N ARG A 337 17.84 9.27 -16.24
CA ARG A 337 17.60 10.38 -17.17
C ARG A 337 16.97 9.86 -18.47
N GLU A 338 15.74 10.25 -18.75
CA GLU A 338 15.08 10.04 -20.04
C GLU A 338 15.70 11.03 -21.04
N TRP A 339 16.53 10.54 -21.97
CA TRP A 339 17.18 11.37 -22.99
C TRP A 339 16.16 11.76 -24.07
N LEU A 340 15.32 12.74 -23.75
CA LEU A 340 14.28 13.24 -24.63
C LEU A 340 14.65 14.63 -25.17
N PRO A 341 14.16 15.02 -26.35
CA PRO A 341 14.34 16.37 -26.87
C PRO A 341 13.75 17.43 -25.92
N GLN A 342 14.40 18.59 -25.84
CA GLN A 342 13.93 19.70 -24.97
C GLN A 342 12.50 20.15 -25.28
N GLU A 343 12.07 20.07 -26.54
CA GLU A 343 10.76 20.50 -27.05
C GLU A 343 9.62 19.50 -26.79
N THR A 344 9.83 18.54 -25.89
CA THR A 344 8.80 17.52 -25.54
C THR A 344 7.61 18.16 -24.84
N ASP A 345 6.43 18.04 -25.44
CA ASP A 345 5.15 18.54 -24.91
C ASP A 345 4.51 17.56 -23.93
N THR A 346 4.61 16.25 -24.21
CA THR A 346 4.05 15.21 -23.36
C THR A 346 4.91 13.98 -23.21
N ILE A 347 4.70 13.31 -22.08
CA ILE A 347 5.35 12.06 -21.76
C ILE A 347 4.31 11.07 -21.22
N LEU A 348 4.12 9.98 -21.96
CA LEU A 348 3.41 8.78 -21.54
C LEU A 348 4.44 7.72 -21.13
N SER A 349 4.51 7.40 -19.84
CA SER A 349 5.34 6.32 -19.29
C SER A 349 4.45 5.13 -18.92
N ILE A 350 4.88 3.93 -19.32
CA ILE A 350 4.24 2.67 -18.99
C ILE A 350 5.26 1.83 -18.22
N ASN A 351 4.94 1.55 -16.96
CA ASN A 351 5.74 0.69 -16.12
C ASN A 351 5.33 -0.76 -16.37
N ALA A 352 6.16 -1.50 -17.11
CA ALA A 352 5.86 -2.87 -17.51
C ALA A 352 5.66 -3.78 -16.30
N ASP A 353 6.41 -3.58 -15.21
CA ASP A 353 6.27 -4.38 -13.98
C ASP A 353 4.90 -4.22 -13.31
N GLN A 354 4.44 -2.98 -13.15
CA GLN A 354 3.15 -2.71 -12.53
C GLN A 354 2.00 -3.11 -13.46
N PHE A 355 2.17 -2.92 -14.78
CA PHE A 355 1.19 -3.32 -15.78
C PHE A 355 1.01 -4.84 -15.84
N GLU A 356 2.10 -5.63 -15.77
CA GLU A 356 2.03 -7.10 -15.76
C GLU A 356 1.44 -7.70 -14.47
N ARG A 357 1.56 -7.00 -13.34
CA ARG A 357 1.01 -7.44 -12.05
C ARG A 357 -0.49 -7.20 -11.93
N ALA A 358 -1.04 -6.28 -12.72
CA ALA A 358 -2.46 -5.95 -12.68
C ALA A 358 -3.30 -7.03 -13.38
N ASP A 359 -4.23 -7.66 -12.65
CA ASP A 359 -5.14 -8.65 -13.21
C ASP A 359 -6.03 -8.06 -14.31
N LEU A 360 -6.43 -6.78 -14.18
CA LEU A 360 -7.21 -6.06 -15.18
C LEU A 360 -6.48 -5.93 -16.51
N ALA A 361 -5.18 -5.57 -16.47
CA ALA A 361 -4.35 -5.49 -17.66
C ALA A 361 -4.23 -6.85 -18.38
N ARG A 362 -4.13 -7.95 -17.62
CA ARG A 362 -4.10 -9.30 -18.19
C ARG A 362 -5.41 -9.69 -18.86
N ARG A 363 -6.56 -9.30 -18.27
CA ARG A 363 -7.89 -9.54 -18.85
C ARG A 363 -8.08 -8.74 -20.14
N TRP A 364 -7.77 -7.44 -20.12
CA TRP A 364 -7.95 -6.58 -21.28
C TRP A 364 -7.05 -6.95 -22.47
N ARG A 365 -5.86 -7.53 -22.25
CA ARG A 365 -5.06 -8.10 -23.35
C ARG A 365 -5.75 -9.26 -24.06
N LYS A 366 -6.56 -10.05 -23.34
CA LYS A 366 -7.37 -11.12 -23.94
C LYS A 366 -8.58 -10.55 -24.66
N ASP A 367 -9.25 -9.60 -24.04
CA ASP A 367 -10.51 -9.03 -24.54
C ASP A 367 -10.30 -8.05 -25.71
N GLN A 368 -9.15 -7.37 -25.77
CA GLN A 368 -8.76 -6.40 -26.81
C GLN A 368 -7.26 -6.53 -27.15
N PRO A 369 -6.89 -7.48 -28.03
CA PRO A 369 -5.49 -7.73 -28.35
C PRO A 369 -4.77 -6.53 -29.02
N LYS A 370 -5.52 -5.60 -29.61
CA LYS A 370 -4.98 -4.39 -30.27
C LYS A 370 -4.65 -3.24 -29.30
N LEU A 371 -5.23 -3.23 -28.10
CA LEU A 371 -5.07 -2.12 -27.14
C LEU A 371 -3.61 -2.00 -26.67
N TRP A 372 -2.96 -3.12 -26.36
CA TRP A 372 -1.60 -3.13 -25.83
C TRP A 372 -0.55 -2.68 -26.87
N PRO A 373 -0.52 -3.22 -28.11
CA PRO A 373 0.35 -2.70 -29.17
C PRO A 373 0.14 -1.21 -29.45
N ALA A 374 -1.12 -0.74 -29.46
CA ALA A 374 -1.41 0.67 -29.66
C ALA A 374 -0.89 1.57 -28.52
N LEU A 375 -0.97 1.09 -27.28
CA LEU A 375 -0.50 1.85 -26.11
C LEU A 375 1.03 2.02 -26.09
N ILE A 376 1.78 1.00 -26.52
CA ILE A 376 3.26 0.99 -26.51
C ILE A 376 3.89 1.47 -27.83
N GLY A 377 3.07 1.77 -28.85
CA GLY A 377 3.50 2.35 -30.12
C GLY A 377 4.55 1.51 -30.86
N ALA A 378 5.52 2.17 -31.47
CA ALA A 378 6.59 1.53 -32.25
C ALA A 378 7.39 0.47 -31.48
N ALA A 379 7.41 0.52 -30.14
CA ALA A 379 8.07 -0.50 -29.33
C ALA A 379 7.51 -1.91 -29.60
N ALA A 380 6.22 -2.04 -29.94
CA ALA A 380 5.58 -3.31 -30.28
C ALA A 380 6.22 -4.01 -31.49
N SER A 381 6.80 -3.23 -32.41
CA SER A 381 7.39 -3.71 -33.66
C SER A 381 8.86 -4.09 -33.53
N THR A 382 9.44 -4.04 -32.32
CA THR A 382 10.86 -4.34 -32.06
C THR A 382 11.12 -5.85 -32.08
N PRO A 383 11.94 -6.36 -33.01
CA PRO A 383 12.23 -7.79 -33.11
C PRO A 383 12.92 -8.34 -31.86
N GLY A 384 12.54 -9.54 -31.45
CA GLY A 384 13.19 -10.27 -30.34
C GLY A 384 12.98 -9.65 -28.95
N LEU A 385 12.21 -8.56 -28.83
CA LEU A 385 11.92 -7.90 -27.58
C LEU A 385 10.54 -8.35 -27.05
N ASN A 386 10.53 -9.17 -26.01
CA ASN A 386 9.27 -9.49 -25.33
C ASN A 386 9.01 -8.43 -24.25
N LEU A 387 8.20 -7.42 -24.59
CA LEU A 387 7.94 -6.27 -23.71
C LEU A 387 7.44 -6.66 -22.30
N SER A 388 6.71 -7.76 -22.15
CA SER A 388 6.26 -8.25 -20.83
C SER A 388 7.42 -8.74 -19.95
N ARG A 389 8.44 -9.35 -20.56
CA ARG A 389 9.55 -10.02 -19.87
C ARG A 389 10.85 -9.22 -19.86
N ASP A 390 11.07 -8.39 -20.87
CA ASP A 390 12.36 -7.77 -21.17
C ASP A 390 12.34 -6.26 -20.91
N ALA A 391 11.20 -5.59 -21.09
CA ALA A 391 11.07 -4.17 -20.77
C ALA A 391 10.76 -3.97 -19.29
N ALA A 392 11.39 -2.96 -18.70
CA ALA A 392 11.07 -2.40 -17.38
C ALA A 392 10.11 -1.21 -17.55
N ARG A 393 10.37 -0.35 -18.54
CA ARG A 393 9.60 0.85 -18.79
C ARG A 393 9.59 1.20 -20.27
N ILE A 394 8.47 1.73 -20.74
CA ILE A 394 8.30 2.24 -22.10
C ILE A 394 7.86 3.69 -21.97
N THR A 395 8.62 4.60 -22.56
CA THR A 395 8.33 6.03 -22.56
C THR A 395 8.02 6.45 -23.98
N ARG A 396 6.83 7.01 -24.19
CA ARG A 396 6.40 7.67 -25.41
C ARG A 396 6.35 9.16 -25.13
N ALA A 397 7.07 9.93 -25.91
CA ALA A 397 7.11 11.38 -25.79
C ALA A 397 6.66 12.01 -27.10
N ILE A 398 5.86 13.06 -27.03
CA ILE A 398 5.34 13.75 -28.21
C ILE A 398 5.82 15.19 -28.19
N THR A 399 6.28 15.68 -29.34
CA THR A 399 6.57 17.09 -29.60
C THR A 399 5.64 17.58 -30.70
N THR A 400 5.15 18.80 -30.60
CA THR A 400 4.36 19.46 -31.63
C THR A 400 5.18 20.60 -32.20
N ASN A 401 5.40 20.61 -33.52
CA ASN A 401 6.08 21.74 -34.15
C ASN A 401 5.14 22.96 -34.30
N GLU A 402 5.70 24.11 -34.67
CA GLU A 402 4.94 25.36 -34.87
C GLU A 402 3.85 25.24 -35.95
N THR A 403 4.02 24.31 -36.90
CA THR A 403 3.03 23.99 -37.95
C THR A 403 1.92 23.03 -37.48
N GLY A 404 2.01 22.51 -36.25
CA GLY A 404 1.02 21.64 -35.63
C GLY A 404 1.18 20.14 -35.90
N GLU A 405 2.23 19.72 -36.60
CA GLU A 405 2.58 18.31 -36.80
C GLU A 405 3.19 17.71 -35.53
N THR A 406 2.75 16.50 -35.19
CA THR A 406 3.25 15.75 -34.04
C THR A 406 4.39 14.83 -34.43
N ARG A 407 5.43 14.75 -33.59
CA ARG A 407 6.49 13.75 -33.68
C ARG A 407 6.53 12.95 -32.39
N GLU A 408 6.64 11.64 -32.55
CA GLU A 408 6.70 10.70 -31.45
C GLU A 408 8.12 10.15 -31.27
N PHE A 409 8.57 10.15 -30.02
CA PHE A 409 9.83 9.59 -29.56
C PHE A 409 9.56 8.44 -28.60
N VAL A 410 10.02 7.23 -28.93
CA VAL A 410 9.82 6.06 -28.08
C VAL A 410 11.15 5.57 -27.51
N LEU A 411 11.21 5.50 -26.18
CA LEU A 411 12.32 4.90 -25.43
C LEU A 411 11.85 3.64 -24.72
N VAL A 412 12.58 2.55 -24.90
CA VAL A 412 12.38 1.30 -24.17
C VAL A 412 13.54 1.09 -23.21
N GLU A 413 13.25 1.06 -21.92
CA GLU A 413 14.20 0.67 -20.89
C GLU A 413 14.05 -0.83 -20.61
N ALA A 414 15.11 -1.59 -20.84
CA ALA A 414 15.18 -3.02 -20.60
C ALA A 414 15.57 -3.34 -19.14
N ARG A 415 15.04 -4.44 -18.58
CA ARG A 415 15.30 -4.88 -17.20
C ARG A 415 16.75 -5.26 -16.93
N ARG A 416 17.45 -5.70 -17.96
CA ARG A 416 18.87 -6.02 -17.97
C ARG A 416 19.47 -5.30 -19.17
N ALA A 417 20.80 -5.18 -19.22
CA ALA A 417 21.45 -4.81 -20.48
C ALA A 417 20.84 -5.64 -21.61
N ALA A 418 20.60 -5.03 -22.76
CA ALA A 418 19.83 -5.65 -23.86
C ALA A 418 20.72 -6.21 -24.99
N PRO A 419 21.78 -7.02 -24.73
CA PRO A 419 22.60 -7.54 -25.81
C PRO A 419 21.77 -8.48 -26.69
N LYS A 420 20.86 -9.29 -26.13
CA LYS A 420 20.05 -10.25 -26.90
C LYS A 420 19.20 -9.59 -27.99
N VAL A 421 18.54 -8.47 -27.68
CA VAL A 421 17.72 -7.71 -28.64
C VAL A 421 18.60 -7.10 -29.73
N ILE A 422 19.75 -6.55 -29.34
CA ILE A 422 20.71 -5.98 -30.30
C ILE A 422 21.30 -7.07 -31.22
N HIS A 423 21.59 -8.26 -30.70
CA HIS A 423 22.05 -9.38 -31.55
C HIS A 423 20.94 -9.83 -32.50
N ALA A 424 19.70 -9.97 -32.02
CA ALA A 424 18.57 -10.33 -32.86
C ALA A 424 18.33 -9.32 -34.00
N ILE A 425 18.45 -8.02 -33.74
CA ILE A 425 18.33 -6.96 -34.76
C ILE A 425 19.54 -6.97 -35.70
N ALA A 426 20.75 -7.24 -35.19
CA ALA A 426 21.97 -7.29 -36.00
C ALA A 426 22.01 -8.51 -36.94
N ASP A 427 21.42 -9.63 -36.53
CA ASP A 427 21.35 -10.88 -37.31
C ASP A 427 20.18 -10.86 -38.32
N ASP A 428 19.23 -9.93 -38.17
CA ASP A 428 18.08 -9.77 -39.06
C ASP A 428 18.47 -9.00 -40.33
N LYS A 429 18.39 -9.70 -41.48
CA LYS A 429 18.74 -9.16 -42.80
C LYS A 429 17.82 -8.04 -43.28
N SER A 430 16.65 -7.85 -42.66
CA SER A 430 15.74 -6.74 -42.97
C SER A 430 16.25 -5.39 -42.45
N PHE A 431 17.25 -5.37 -41.57
CA PHE A 431 17.84 -4.15 -41.03
C PHE A 431 19.13 -3.78 -41.74
N GLN A 432 19.26 -2.50 -42.09
CA GLN A 432 20.47 -1.87 -42.55
C GLN A 432 21.11 -1.10 -41.40
N LYS A 433 22.41 -1.32 -41.18
CA LYS A 433 23.16 -0.67 -40.09
C LYS A 433 23.82 0.61 -40.61
N ARG A 434 23.46 1.75 -40.03
CA ARG A 434 24.16 3.04 -40.17
C ARG A 434 24.73 3.51 -38.84
N ALA A 435 25.50 4.59 -38.84
CA ALA A 435 26.09 5.13 -37.61
C ALA A 435 25.96 6.66 -37.56
N ILE A 436 25.70 7.18 -36.36
CA ILE A 436 25.69 8.62 -36.06
C ILE A 436 26.77 8.84 -34.99
N SER A 437 27.85 9.54 -35.36
CA SER A 437 28.99 9.84 -34.48
C SER A 437 29.50 8.61 -33.69
N GLY A 438 29.57 7.46 -34.37
CA GLY A 438 30.04 6.18 -33.81
C GLY A 438 28.98 5.33 -33.09
N LEU A 439 27.75 5.83 -32.89
CA LEU A 439 26.64 5.03 -32.37
C LEU A 439 25.89 4.30 -33.49
N PRO A 440 25.67 2.97 -33.39
CA PRO A 440 24.95 2.21 -34.41
C PRO A 440 23.44 2.49 -34.35
N VAL A 441 22.85 2.69 -35.52
CA VAL A 441 21.41 2.79 -35.77
C VAL A 441 21.05 1.71 -36.78
N TRP A 442 20.09 0.87 -36.46
CA TRP A 442 19.57 -0.18 -37.33
C TRP A 442 18.24 0.28 -37.90
N GLU A 443 18.12 0.31 -39.22
CA GLU A 443 16.97 0.81 -39.94
C GLU A 443 16.36 -0.29 -40.80
N ARG A 444 15.06 -0.49 -40.67
CA ARG A 444 14.24 -1.36 -41.51
C ARG A 444 13.32 -0.45 -42.33
N PRO A 445 13.68 -0.15 -43.59
CA PRO A 445 12.90 0.77 -44.43
C PRO A 445 11.45 0.29 -44.63
N PRO A 446 10.48 1.22 -44.82
CA PRO A 446 10.69 2.68 -44.89
C PRO A 446 10.66 3.41 -43.53
N ASP A 447 9.98 2.89 -42.51
CA ASP A 447 9.53 3.73 -41.37
C ASP A 447 9.95 3.23 -39.98
N PHE A 448 10.94 2.33 -39.88
CA PHE A 448 11.33 1.77 -38.60
C PHE A 448 12.84 1.80 -38.37
N ALA A 449 13.26 2.33 -37.22
CA ALA A 449 14.64 2.34 -36.78
C ALA A 449 14.74 2.01 -35.29
N VAL A 450 15.91 1.49 -34.90
CA VAL A 450 16.28 1.20 -33.52
C VAL A 450 17.71 1.64 -33.28
N ALA A 451 17.96 2.28 -32.14
CA ALA A 451 19.32 2.63 -31.71
C ALA A 451 19.50 2.40 -30.21
N ARG A 452 20.71 1.97 -29.82
CA ARG A 452 21.04 1.84 -28.39
C ARG A 452 21.55 3.18 -27.86
N VAL A 453 20.70 3.88 -27.12
CA VAL A 453 21.03 5.19 -26.53
C VAL A 453 21.54 5.08 -25.08
N GLY A 454 21.32 3.95 -24.40
CA GLY A 454 21.82 3.72 -23.05
C GLY A 454 22.34 2.29 -22.81
N PRO A 455 22.94 2.02 -21.63
CA PRO A 455 23.34 0.66 -21.26
C PRO A 455 22.17 -0.35 -21.34
N ALA A 456 20.96 0.10 -21.03
CA ALA A 456 19.73 -0.69 -21.09
C ALA A 456 18.59 0.04 -21.81
N THR A 457 18.88 1.09 -22.59
CA THR A 457 17.83 1.93 -23.22
C THR A 457 17.95 1.89 -24.73
N LEU A 458 16.83 1.60 -25.39
CA LEU A 458 16.68 1.57 -26.84
C LEU A 458 15.77 2.73 -27.26
N ALA A 459 16.20 3.49 -28.26
CA ALA A 459 15.33 4.38 -29.02
C ALA A 459 14.70 3.56 -30.16
N VAL A 460 13.38 3.66 -30.34
CA VAL A 460 12.61 2.91 -31.33
C VAL A 460 11.62 3.87 -31.99
N GLY A 461 11.38 3.74 -33.29
CA GLY A 461 10.40 4.58 -33.98
C GLY A 461 10.77 4.85 -35.42
N VAL A 462 10.26 5.95 -35.96
CA VAL A 462 10.65 6.42 -37.30
C VAL A 462 12.13 6.83 -37.33
N PRO A 463 12.84 6.64 -38.46
CA PRO A 463 14.28 6.93 -38.56
C PRO A 463 14.67 8.34 -38.08
N THR A 464 13.90 9.36 -38.44
CA THR A 464 14.15 10.76 -38.05
C THR A 464 14.04 10.99 -36.54
N ALA A 465 13.08 10.35 -35.88
CA ALA A 465 12.89 10.46 -34.42
C ALA A 465 14.00 9.74 -33.64
N VAL A 466 14.43 8.56 -34.14
CA VAL A 466 15.53 7.80 -33.52
C VAL A 466 16.84 8.56 -33.64
N ASP A 467 17.11 9.18 -34.79
CA ASP A 467 18.31 10.00 -35.00
C ASP A 467 18.39 11.16 -34.02
N GLU A 468 17.26 11.83 -33.80
CA GLU A 468 17.17 12.92 -32.85
C GLU A 468 17.44 12.46 -31.40
N LEU A 469 16.92 11.31 -30.98
CA LEU A 469 17.24 10.72 -29.67
C LEU A 469 18.73 10.36 -29.54
N VAL A 470 19.34 9.88 -30.62
CA VAL A 470 20.79 9.60 -30.65
C VAL A 470 21.60 10.90 -30.53
N LEU A 471 21.20 11.98 -31.20
CA LEU A 471 21.85 13.28 -31.09
C LEU A 471 21.72 13.91 -29.69
N VAL A 472 20.53 13.80 -29.08
CA VAL A 472 20.31 14.23 -27.69
C VAL A 472 21.22 13.44 -26.75
N ARG A 473 21.32 12.12 -26.93
CA ARG A 473 22.19 11.27 -26.11
C ARG A 473 23.66 11.63 -26.22
N LEU A 474 24.12 12.00 -27.42
CA LEU A 474 25.50 12.42 -27.66
C LEU A 474 25.80 13.83 -27.14
N GLY A 475 24.78 14.56 -26.66
CA GLY A 475 24.91 15.95 -26.23
C GLY A 475 25.06 16.93 -27.40
N MET A 476 24.71 16.50 -28.62
CA MET A 476 24.73 17.32 -29.84
C MET A 476 23.43 18.12 -30.02
N LYS A 477 22.33 17.65 -29.41
CA LYS A 477 21.07 18.38 -29.25
C LYS A 477 20.74 18.56 -27.76
N PRO A 478 20.01 19.64 -27.39
CA PRO A 478 19.66 19.87 -26.00
C PRO A 478 18.74 18.76 -25.47
N ASP A 479 19.17 18.17 -24.37
CA ASP A 479 18.41 17.21 -23.58
C ASP A 479 17.37 17.92 -22.72
N LEU A 480 16.21 17.29 -22.57
CA LEU A 480 15.18 17.69 -21.62
C LEU A 480 15.74 17.61 -20.19
N LYS A 481 16.17 18.75 -19.66
CA LYS A 481 16.52 18.87 -18.24
C LYS A 481 15.24 18.79 -17.42
N ILE A 482 14.99 17.63 -16.82
CA ILE A 482 13.88 17.46 -15.87
C ILE A 482 14.28 18.15 -14.56
N THR A 483 13.88 19.42 -14.41
CA THR A 483 14.09 20.19 -13.18
C THR A 483 12.78 20.84 -12.76
N GLY A 484 12.37 20.65 -11.50
CA GLY A 484 11.23 21.34 -10.90
C GLY A 484 10.46 20.48 -9.89
N GLN A 485 10.08 21.09 -8.75
CA GLN A 485 9.45 20.40 -7.60
C GLN A 485 8.20 19.57 -7.96
N LEU A 486 7.43 19.99 -8.97
CA LEU A 486 6.21 19.30 -9.41
C LEU A 486 6.52 18.09 -10.31
N PHE A 487 7.57 18.18 -11.13
CA PHE A 487 8.07 17.08 -11.95
C PHE A 487 8.78 16.01 -11.13
N ASP A 488 9.52 16.40 -10.09
CA ASP A 488 10.13 15.46 -9.16
C ASP A 488 9.04 14.61 -8.46
N ARG A 489 7.88 15.22 -8.16
CA ARG A 489 6.71 14.49 -7.65
C ARG A 489 6.11 13.56 -8.69
N PHE A 490 5.96 14.00 -9.94
CA PHE A 490 5.52 13.13 -11.03
C PHE A 490 6.48 11.95 -11.29
N GLN A 491 7.79 12.14 -11.12
CA GLN A 491 8.76 11.04 -11.16
C GLN A 491 8.60 10.08 -9.98
N ALA A 492 8.32 10.59 -8.78
CA ALA A 492 8.06 9.72 -7.63
C ALA A 492 6.86 8.77 -7.85
N LEU A 493 5.85 9.22 -8.60
CA LEU A 493 4.68 8.39 -8.96
C LEU A 493 4.99 7.22 -9.91
N ASP A 494 6.10 7.28 -10.67
CA ASP A 494 6.49 6.26 -11.67
C ASP A 494 6.77 4.89 -11.01
N ARG A 495 7.15 4.87 -9.72
CA ARG A 495 7.42 3.62 -8.99
C ARG A 495 6.15 2.86 -8.60
N GLU A 496 5.02 3.55 -8.50
CA GLU A 496 3.78 3.04 -7.90
C GLU A 496 2.62 2.94 -8.90
N SER A 497 2.76 3.52 -10.10
CA SER A 497 1.72 3.53 -11.14
C SER A 497 2.07 2.61 -12.31
N ALA A 498 1.04 2.08 -12.98
CA ALA A 498 1.18 1.26 -14.18
C ALA A 498 1.28 2.13 -15.44
N VAL A 499 0.52 3.23 -15.48
CA VAL A 499 0.50 4.19 -16.59
C VAL A 499 0.58 5.60 -16.03
N ARG A 500 1.40 6.44 -16.66
CA ARG A 500 1.58 7.84 -16.30
C ARG A 500 1.59 8.72 -17.53
N LEU A 501 0.78 9.78 -17.54
CA LEU A 501 0.78 10.81 -18.58
C LEU A 501 1.09 12.16 -17.95
N ILE A 502 1.99 12.94 -18.56
CA ILE A 502 2.40 14.26 -18.05
C ILE A 502 2.51 15.26 -19.21
N SER A 503 2.02 16.49 -19.02
CA SER A 503 2.33 17.61 -19.91
C SER A 503 3.52 18.46 -19.44
N ARG A 504 4.18 19.08 -20.42
CA ARG A 504 5.39 19.89 -20.29
C ARG A 504 5.17 21.28 -20.91
N ASP A 505 4.23 22.03 -20.32
CA ASP A 505 3.87 23.39 -20.74
C ASP A 505 3.54 23.49 -22.24
N PRO A 506 2.68 22.59 -22.78
CA PRO A 506 2.35 22.59 -24.19
C PRO A 506 1.67 23.91 -24.58
N PRO A 507 1.84 24.38 -25.83
CA PRO A 507 1.17 25.60 -26.30
C PRO A 507 -0.36 25.48 -26.24
N ASP A 508 -0.88 24.25 -26.35
CA ASP A 508 -2.30 23.92 -26.17
C ASP A 508 -2.46 22.61 -25.40
N LEU A 509 -2.86 22.71 -24.13
CA LEU A 509 -3.11 21.57 -23.25
C LEU A 509 -4.29 20.71 -23.73
N SER A 510 -5.25 21.33 -24.42
CA SER A 510 -6.44 20.65 -24.95
C SER A 510 -6.11 19.74 -26.11
N ARG A 511 -5.19 20.15 -27.00
CA ARG A 511 -4.70 19.26 -28.08
C ARG A 511 -4.08 17.97 -27.55
N VAL A 512 -3.43 18.06 -26.40
CA VAL A 512 -2.70 16.95 -25.78
C VAL A 512 -3.63 15.98 -25.03
N PHE A 513 -4.58 16.52 -24.28
CA PHE A 513 -5.38 15.76 -23.33
C PHE A 513 -6.86 15.67 -23.74
N ASN A 514 -7.25 16.09 -24.93
CA ASN A 514 -8.57 15.79 -25.49
C ASN A 514 -8.52 14.43 -26.19
N PRO A 515 -9.45 13.49 -25.97
CA PRO A 515 -10.61 13.52 -25.07
C PRO A 515 -10.37 12.82 -23.73
N ILE A 516 -9.25 13.05 -23.06
CA ILE A 516 -8.92 12.47 -21.75
C ILE A 516 -9.57 13.26 -20.60
N PHE A 517 -9.47 14.58 -20.63
CA PHE A 517 -10.01 15.49 -19.59
C PHE A 517 -11.00 16.50 -20.16
N THR A 518 -11.88 17.03 -19.31
CA THR A 518 -12.88 18.00 -19.73
C THR A 518 -12.24 19.37 -20.04
N PRO A 519 -12.83 20.17 -20.95
CA PRO A 519 -12.33 21.51 -21.25
C PRO A 519 -12.17 22.40 -20.02
N GLU A 520 -13.08 22.28 -19.04
CA GLU A 520 -13.06 23.07 -17.81
C GLU A 520 -11.80 22.79 -16.98
N LEU A 521 -11.40 21.51 -16.89
CA LEU A 521 -10.20 21.10 -16.18
C LEU A 521 -8.94 21.55 -16.92
N LEU A 522 -8.95 21.44 -18.26
CA LEU A 522 -7.83 21.83 -19.12
C LEU A 522 -7.60 23.33 -19.09
N ASP A 523 -8.66 24.14 -19.17
CA ASP A 523 -8.61 25.60 -19.05
C ASP A 523 -8.13 26.05 -17.66
N ALA A 524 -8.35 25.24 -16.63
CA ALA A 524 -7.93 25.56 -15.27
C ALA A 524 -6.45 25.21 -14.99
N ALA A 525 -5.86 24.34 -15.80
CA ALA A 525 -4.54 23.78 -15.58
C ALA A 525 -3.50 24.43 -16.51
N GLN A 526 -2.38 24.87 -15.95
CA GLN A 526 -1.16 25.13 -16.71
C GLN A 526 -0.41 23.82 -17.00
N LEU A 527 -0.31 22.94 -15.99
CA LEU A 527 0.29 21.62 -16.13
C LEU A 527 -0.64 20.59 -15.55
N LEU A 528 -0.70 19.45 -16.21
CA LEU A 528 -1.52 18.34 -15.77
C LEU A 528 -0.73 17.05 -15.90
N GLY A 529 -0.91 16.16 -14.95
CA GLY A 529 -0.48 14.79 -15.12
C GLY A 529 -1.32 13.82 -14.33
N LEU A 530 -1.36 12.62 -14.87
CA LEU A 530 -2.23 11.53 -14.50
C LEU A 530 -1.37 10.30 -14.23
N ALA A 531 -1.58 9.66 -13.09
CA ALA A 531 -0.97 8.38 -12.75
C ALA A 531 -2.06 7.38 -12.40
N ILE A 532 -2.06 6.21 -13.04
CA ILE A 532 -3.06 5.17 -12.88
C ILE A 532 -2.39 3.90 -12.38
N ASN A 533 -2.93 3.33 -11.30
CA ASN A 533 -2.62 1.99 -10.84
C ASN A 533 -3.79 1.06 -11.20
N LEU A 534 -3.50 0.04 -12.01
CA LEU A 534 -4.49 -0.91 -12.55
C LEU A 534 -4.77 -2.12 -11.64
N GLN A 535 -4.28 -2.11 -10.39
CA GLN A 535 -4.71 -3.07 -9.37
C GLN A 535 -6.18 -2.84 -9.02
N ASN A 536 -6.89 -3.84 -8.50
CA ASN A 536 -8.29 -3.70 -8.10
C ASN A 536 -8.38 -3.31 -6.61
N PRO A 537 -9.00 -2.17 -6.23
CA PRO A 537 -9.66 -1.18 -7.09
C PRO A 537 -8.68 -0.27 -7.83
N VAL A 538 -9.03 0.14 -9.06
CA VAL A 538 -8.18 1.01 -9.90
C VAL A 538 -8.08 2.37 -9.23
N LYS A 539 -6.85 2.86 -9.04
CA LYS A 539 -6.60 4.15 -8.38
C LYS A 539 -5.97 5.12 -9.35
N ALA A 540 -6.48 6.34 -9.38
CA ALA A 540 -5.90 7.44 -10.14
C ALA A 540 -5.42 8.56 -9.20
N ARG A 541 -4.31 9.17 -9.59
CA ARG A 541 -3.78 10.40 -9.00
C ARG A 541 -3.64 11.41 -10.12
N VAL A 542 -4.26 12.58 -9.94
CA VAL A 542 -4.13 13.70 -10.88
C VAL A 542 -3.43 14.83 -10.15
N LEU A 543 -2.31 15.31 -10.69
CA LEU A 543 -1.62 16.50 -10.18
C LEU A 543 -1.86 17.64 -11.16
N ILE A 544 -2.25 18.79 -10.62
CA ILE A 544 -2.64 19.96 -11.38
C ILE A 544 -1.83 21.14 -10.88
N LYS A 545 -1.12 21.81 -11.79
CA LYS A 545 -0.65 23.18 -11.57
C LYS A 545 -1.69 24.11 -12.15
N VAL A 546 -2.38 24.85 -11.30
CA VAL A 546 -3.43 25.79 -11.68
C VAL A 546 -2.79 26.98 -12.42
N ASN A 547 -3.50 27.50 -13.43
CA ASN A 547 -3.07 28.68 -14.17
C ASN A 547 -2.88 29.87 -13.21
N SER A 548 -1.87 30.72 -13.42
CA SER A 548 -1.56 31.86 -12.55
C SER A 548 -2.71 32.88 -12.50
N SER A 549 -3.56 32.91 -13.52
CA SER A 549 -4.77 33.72 -13.61
C SER A 549 -5.96 33.18 -12.80
N LYS A 550 -5.89 31.95 -12.28
CA LYS A 550 -6.98 31.29 -11.53
C LYS A 550 -6.56 30.97 -10.10
N ASN A 551 -7.51 31.04 -9.15
CA ASN A 551 -7.23 30.74 -7.75
C ASN A 551 -7.35 29.23 -7.46
N ALA A 552 -6.26 28.58 -7.02
CA ALA A 552 -6.29 27.15 -6.72
C ALA A 552 -7.29 26.77 -5.61
N ALA A 553 -7.60 27.68 -4.68
CA ALA A 553 -8.61 27.44 -3.64
C ALA A 553 -10.03 27.37 -4.22
N GLU A 554 -10.30 28.16 -5.26
CA GLU A 554 -11.58 28.19 -5.96
C GLU A 554 -11.74 26.95 -6.85
N VAL A 555 -10.69 26.59 -7.59
CA VAL A 555 -10.68 25.35 -8.39
C VAL A 555 -10.88 24.11 -7.51
N ALA A 556 -10.22 24.05 -6.34
CA ALA A 556 -10.42 22.98 -5.38
C ALA A 556 -11.86 22.92 -4.83
N ARG A 557 -12.47 24.08 -4.58
CA ARG A 557 -13.86 24.17 -4.10
C ARG A 557 -14.83 23.70 -5.18
N ASN A 558 -14.65 24.14 -6.42
CA ASN A 558 -15.47 23.71 -7.56
C ASN A 558 -15.36 22.20 -7.83
N LEU A 559 -14.16 21.64 -7.70
CA LEU A 559 -13.93 20.19 -7.80
C LEU A 559 -14.60 19.39 -6.66
N HIS A 560 -14.74 20.00 -5.48
CA HIS A 560 -15.44 19.38 -4.35
C HIS A 560 -16.97 19.45 -4.52
N ASP A 561 -17.48 20.62 -4.91
CA ASP A 561 -18.91 20.92 -4.96
C ASP A 561 -19.57 20.31 -6.20
N ASN A 562 -18.87 20.25 -7.33
CA ASN A 562 -19.38 19.68 -8.59
C ASN A 562 -18.36 18.80 -9.34
N PRO A 563 -17.91 17.67 -8.74
CA PRO A 563 -16.88 16.82 -9.36
C PRO A 563 -17.28 16.23 -10.72
N GLN A 564 -18.57 16.08 -11.01
CA GLN A 564 -19.07 15.52 -12.26
C GLN A 564 -18.74 16.39 -13.48
N GLN A 565 -18.76 17.71 -13.31
CA GLN A 565 -18.43 18.65 -14.39
C GLN A 565 -16.95 18.58 -14.78
N TRP A 566 -16.07 18.25 -13.83
CA TRP A 566 -14.62 18.33 -14.00
C TRP A 566 -13.95 16.96 -14.25
N LEU A 567 -14.54 15.89 -13.74
CA LEU A 567 -13.99 14.53 -13.78
C LEU A 567 -14.91 13.56 -14.53
N ARG A 568 -15.45 14.02 -15.65
CA ARG A 568 -16.16 13.21 -16.63
C ARG A 568 -15.24 12.89 -17.81
N LEU A 569 -15.38 11.71 -18.41
CA LEU A 569 -14.73 11.42 -19.68
C LEU A 569 -15.48 12.19 -20.79
N PRO A 570 -14.83 13.10 -21.54
CA PRO A 570 -15.45 13.81 -22.67
C PRO A 570 -16.12 12.84 -23.65
N ASP A 571 -17.17 13.24 -24.35
CA ASP A 571 -17.88 12.38 -25.33
C ASP A 571 -18.36 11.02 -24.78
N SER A 572 -18.59 10.93 -23.46
CA SER A 572 -19.05 9.72 -22.77
C SER A 572 -19.90 10.10 -21.56
N GLU A 573 -20.79 9.21 -21.10
CA GLU A 573 -21.52 9.37 -19.82
C GLU A 573 -20.70 8.87 -18.61
N LEU A 574 -19.52 8.28 -18.85
CA LEU A 574 -18.69 7.70 -17.81
C LEU A 574 -17.96 8.78 -16.99
N LEU A 575 -18.00 8.62 -15.67
CA LEU A 575 -17.22 9.41 -14.73
C LEU A 575 -15.84 8.79 -14.51
N LEU A 576 -14.82 9.62 -14.34
CA LEU A 576 -13.46 9.18 -14.00
C LEU A 576 -13.35 8.65 -12.57
N TYR A 577 -14.34 8.89 -11.71
CA TYR A 577 -14.31 8.51 -10.30
C TYR A 577 -15.51 7.63 -9.90
N ALA A 578 -15.28 6.70 -8.99
CA ALA A 578 -16.31 5.86 -8.37
C ALA A 578 -16.86 6.47 -7.07
N ARG A 579 -16.03 7.27 -6.38
CA ARG A 579 -16.35 8.03 -5.18
C ARG A 579 -15.79 9.44 -5.31
N PRO A 580 -16.40 10.48 -4.69
CA PRO A 580 -15.89 11.84 -4.77
C PRO A 580 -14.39 11.90 -4.47
N PRO A 581 -13.61 12.65 -5.27
CA PRO A 581 -12.16 12.68 -5.15
C PRO A 581 -11.70 13.30 -3.84
N GLU A 582 -10.64 12.77 -3.25
CA GLU A 582 -9.91 13.43 -2.18
C GLU A 582 -9.03 14.53 -2.79
N ILE A 583 -9.23 15.78 -2.36
CA ILE A 583 -8.57 16.96 -2.90
C ILE A 583 -7.55 17.48 -1.88
N LEU A 584 -6.27 17.41 -2.24
CA LEU A 584 -5.16 17.88 -1.40
C LEU A 584 -4.55 19.12 -2.03
N ARG A 585 -4.66 20.26 -1.34
CA ARG A 585 -3.99 21.50 -1.73
C ARG A 585 -2.55 21.46 -1.24
N GLN A 586 -1.61 21.41 -2.18
CA GLN A 586 -0.18 21.29 -1.85
C GLN A 586 0.52 22.64 -1.76
N SER A 587 0.06 23.64 -2.51
CA SER A 587 0.56 25.02 -2.46
C SER A 587 -0.53 26.01 -2.91
N SER A 588 -0.18 27.29 -3.05
CA SER A 588 -1.07 28.31 -3.61
C SER A 588 -1.49 28.03 -5.06
N SER A 589 -0.74 27.21 -5.80
CA SER A 589 -0.94 26.93 -7.24
C SER A 589 -1.04 25.44 -7.58
N ASN A 590 -0.83 24.52 -6.64
CA ASN A 590 -0.78 23.08 -6.91
C ASN A 590 -1.88 22.30 -6.18
N LEU A 591 -2.59 21.44 -6.91
CA LEU A 591 -3.62 20.54 -6.42
C LEU A 591 -3.26 19.08 -6.73
N GLU A 592 -3.62 18.19 -5.82
CA GLU A 592 -3.57 16.74 -6.01
C GLU A 592 -4.96 16.14 -5.78
N LEU A 593 -5.43 15.37 -6.75
CA LEU A 593 -6.67 14.61 -6.68
C LEU A 593 -6.35 13.13 -6.54
N ARG A 594 -7.04 12.45 -5.63
CA ARG A 594 -6.94 10.99 -5.45
C ARG A 594 -8.33 10.38 -5.49
N PHE A 595 -8.53 9.41 -6.37
CA PHE A 595 -9.83 8.76 -6.52
C PHE A 595 -9.69 7.34 -7.09
N GLU A 596 -10.74 6.55 -6.88
CA GLU A 596 -10.89 5.23 -7.50
C GLU A 596 -11.59 5.38 -8.85
N VAL A 597 -11.11 4.69 -9.88
CA VAL A 597 -11.65 4.76 -11.24
C VAL A 597 -12.52 3.52 -11.51
N PRO A 598 -13.76 3.66 -11.99
CA PRO A 598 -14.55 2.51 -12.43
C PRO A 598 -13.85 1.76 -13.57
N GLU A 599 -13.97 0.43 -13.62
CA GLU A 599 -13.25 -0.40 -14.61
C GLU A 599 -13.53 0.02 -16.06
N ASN A 600 -14.80 0.32 -16.38
CA ASN A 600 -15.20 0.79 -17.72
C ASN A 600 -14.58 2.13 -18.08
N SER A 601 -14.48 3.05 -17.12
CA SER A 601 -13.84 4.35 -17.30
C SER A 601 -12.33 4.20 -17.49
N ALA A 602 -11.68 3.32 -16.70
CA ALA A 602 -10.26 3.02 -16.84
C ALA A 602 -9.93 2.39 -18.21
N ARG A 603 -10.81 1.52 -18.71
CA ARG A 603 -10.69 0.91 -20.03
C ARG A 603 -10.79 1.95 -21.16
N LEU A 604 -11.82 2.79 -21.14
CA LEU A 604 -11.99 3.86 -22.14
C LEU A 604 -10.82 4.87 -22.10
N LEU A 605 -10.33 5.18 -20.91
CA LEU A 605 -9.18 6.05 -20.69
C LEU A 605 -7.90 5.49 -21.33
N LEU A 606 -7.60 4.21 -21.13
CA LEU A 606 -6.45 3.57 -21.80
C LEU A 606 -6.62 3.48 -23.31
N GLU A 607 -7.85 3.26 -23.81
CA GLU A 607 -8.13 3.29 -25.24
C GLU A 607 -7.83 4.67 -25.83
N ARG A 608 -8.22 5.75 -25.14
CA ARG A 608 -7.91 7.13 -25.56
C ARG A 608 -6.42 7.43 -25.51
N LEU A 609 -5.72 6.97 -24.47
CA LEU A 609 -4.26 7.06 -24.37
C LEU A 609 -3.53 6.26 -25.47
N SER A 610 -4.16 5.23 -26.02
CA SER A 610 -3.63 4.50 -27.17
C SER A 610 -3.86 5.21 -28.50
N LYS A 611 -4.82 6.14 -28.55
CA LYS A 611 -5.23 6.92 -29.74
C LYS A 611 -4.72 8.36 -29.74
N THR A 612 -4.08 8.86 -28.68
CA THR A 612 -3.43 10.18 -28.71
C THR A 612 -2.46 10.20 -29.88
N ASP A 613 -2.76 11.06 -30.87
CA ASP A 613 -2.32 11.00 -32.27
C ASP A 613 -0.81 10.79 -32.43
N ALA A 614 -0.43 9.50 -32.50
CA ALA A 614 0.69 9.03 -33.28
C ALA A 614 0.10 8.53 -34.60
N ALA A 615 0.71 8.91 -35.72
CA ALA A 615 0.34 8.48 -37.06
C ALA A 615 0.01 6.96 -37.10
N PRO A 616 -0.97 6.52 -37.91
CA PRO A 616 -1.44 5.14 -37.90
C PRO A 616 -0.27 4.17 -38.07
N VAL A 617 -0.04 3.35 -37.04
CA VAL A 617 0.85 2.19 -37.13
C VAL A 617 0.21 1.22 -38.14
N VAL A 618 0.72 1.21 -39.36
CA VAL A 618 0.41 0.17 -40.34
C VAL A 618 1.02 -1.13 -39.82
N THR A 619 0.18 -1.99 -39.25
CA THR A 619 0.55 -3.37 -38.92
C THR A 619 0.75 -4.12 -40.22
N ALA A 620 1.99 -4.47 -40.57
CA ALA A 620 2.26 -5.48 -41.57
C ALA A 620 1.85 -6.85 -41.02
N HIS A 621 1.10 -7.62 -41.82
CA HIS A 621 0.75 -9.02 -41.57
C HIS A 621 1.96 -9.94 -41.65
#